data_AF-A0A9D5IDK6-F1
#
_entry.id   AF-A0A9D5IDK6-F1
#
_cell.length_a   1.000
_cell.length_b   1.000
_cell.length_c   1.000
_cell.angle_alpha   90.00
_cell.angle_beta   90.00
_cell.angle_gamma   90.00
#
_symmetry.space_group_name_H-M   'P 1'
#
loop_
_entity.id
_entity.type
_entity.pdbx_description
1 polymer ?
#
loop_
_entity_poly.entity_id
_entity_poly.type
_entity_poly.pdbx_seq_one_letter_code
_entity_poly.pdbx_strand_id
1 'polypeptide(L)'
;MAKKAAVNTDELVKQALQKLLASDVPLRFTGKGEHQALFASTAGANKDVIARIKDEAKPLVAEVGIGKTATVQLTAAGFAFVVESLPEDKVGVAAKQIALGLPLAERISFLQEIVRRTPPAAAELLPVIEAATVEELAAVEKHAKEAAEQRKRDTVTLEAIERWKQVIESRRAARIAALQQELAAEGAEPEELPQRKAAVVPVARTAEPGTQPVPSTPEEIGFQRQVARRLVSSWLETWDPDKPEVRQFLEAAIWNVSEFRQVGDVGQEVKFDGKYHEGGAGLFTNSAAKVVRPGWVLQEADDGEYVLAKAQVVAR
;
A
#
# COMPACT_ATOMS: atom_id res chain seq x y z
N MET A 1 -38.76 -46.45 -6.08
CA MET A 1 -38.63 -45.07 -5.55
C MET A 1 -37.82 -44.26 -6.53
N ALA A 2 -38.41 -43.23 -7.16
CA ALA A 2 -37.68 -42.40 -8.12
C ALA A 2 -36.65 -41.54 -7.38
N LYS A 3 -35.37 -41.62 -7.80
CA LYS A 3 -34.28 -40.79 -7.29
C LYS A 3 -34.63 -39.34 -7.60
N LYS A 4 -34.88 -38.52 -6.57
CA LYS A 4 -35.18 -37.09 -6.71
C LYS A 4 -34.01 -36.45 -7.47
N ALA A 5 -34.29 -35.80 -8.61
CA ALA A 5 -33.26 -35.14 -9.41
C ALA A 5 -32.48 -34.16 -8.54
N ALA A 6 -31.15 -34.18 -8.64
CA ALA A 6 -30.30 -33.23 -7.93
C ALA A 6 -30.67 -31.81 -8.36
N VAL A 7 -30.89 -30.93 -7.39
CA VAL A 7 -31.22 -29.53 -7.66
C VAL A 7 -29.98 -28.87 -8.24
N ASN A 8 -30.10 -28.26 -9.42
CA ASN A 8 -28.99 -27.58 -10.07
C ASN A 8 -28.71 -26.24 -9.37
N THR A 9 -27.55 -26.14 -8.72
CA THR A 9 -27.13 -24.95 -7.97
C THR A 9 -27.11 -23.69 -8.84
N ASP A 10 -26.66 -23.78 -10.10
CA ASP A 10 -26.57 -22.61 -10.98
C ASP A 10 -27.94 -22.04 -11.34
N GLU A 11 -28.94 -22.91 -11.49
CA GLU A 11 -30.31 -22.48 -11.76
C GLU A 11 -30.92 -21.76 -10.55
N LEU A 12 -30.65 -22.25 -9.33
CA LEU A 12 -31.04 -21.57 -8.11
C LEU A 12 -30.33 -20.23 -7.94
N VAL A 13 -29.05 -20.14 -8.32
CA VAL A 13 -28.31 -18.87 -8.33
C VAL A 13 -28.98 -17.90 -9.31
N LYS A 14 -29.28 -18.33 -10.55
CA LYS A 14 -29.96 -17.49 -11.54
C LYS A 14 -31.30 -16.97 -11.02
N GLN A 15 -32.13 -17.84 -10.44
CA GLN A 15 -33.43 -17.46 -9.87
C GLN A 15 -33.29 -16.45 -8.72
N ALA A 16 -32.29 -16.61 -7.84
CA ALA A 16 -32.03 -15.66 -6.77
C ALA A 16 -31.62 -14.28 -7.32
N LEU A 17 -30.72 -14.24 -8.30
CA LEU A 17 -30.25 -13.00 -8.92
C LEU A 17 -31.35 -12.31 -9.75
N GLN A 18 -32.20 -13.06 -10.44
CA GLN A 18 -33.39 -12.53 -11.11
C GLN A 18 -34.39 -11.93 -10.12
N LYS A 19 -34.63 -12.60 -8.99
CA LYS A 19 -35.47 -12.07 -7.92
C LYS A 19 -34.91 -10.76 -7.36
N LEU A 20 -33.59 -10.66 -7.23
CA LEU A 20 -32.93 -9.43 -6.80
C LEU A 20 -33.14 -8.29 -7.80
N LEU A 21 -33.06 -8.57 -9.10
CA LEU A 21 -33.29 -7.58 -10.16
C LEU A 21 -34.75 -7.15 -10.30
N ALA A 22 -35.69 -8.07 -10.09
CA ALA A 22 -37.12 -7.79 -10.21
C ALA A 22 -37.71 -7.10 -8.97
N SER A 23 -36.95 -6.98 -7.89
CA SER A 23 -37.42 -6.38 -6.64
C SER A 23 -37.23 -4.86 -6.66
N ASP A 24 -38.34 -4.12 -6.63
CA ASP A 24 -38.31 -2.67 -6.46
C ASP A 24 -37.92 -2.24 -5.03
N VAL A 25 -37.96 -3.18 -4.08
CA VAL A 25 -37.61 -2.95 -2.68
C VAL A 25 -36.24 -3.56 -2.38
N PRO A 26 -35.37 -2.88 -1.61
CA PRO A 26 -34.10 -3.47 -1.19
C PRO A 26 -34.30 -4.81 -0.50
N LEU A 27 -33.49 -5.80 -0.86
CA LEU A 27 -33.48 -7.12 -0.24
C LEU A 27 -32.30 -7.23 0.72
N ARG A 28 -32.41 -8.07 1.73
CA ARG A 28 -31.29 -8.50 2.57
C ARG A 28 -30.75 -9.82 2.11
N PHE A 29 -29.50 -10.13 2.41
CA PHE A 29 -28.95 -11.43 2.04
C PHE A 29 -29.67 -12.58 2.77
N THR A 30 -29.74 -12.51 4.11
CA THR A 30 -30.39 -13.51 4.99
C THR A 30 -30.98 -12.87 6.25
N GLY A 31 -31.90 -13.57 6.92
CA GLY A 31 -32.37 -13.24 8.27
C GLY A 31 -33.70 -12.48 8.32
N LYS A 32 -34.13 -12.09 9.54
CA LYS A 32 -35.35 -11.30 9.77
C LYS A 32 -35.03 -9.81 9.88
N GLY A 33 -35.86 -8.94 9.29
CA GLY A 33 -35.80 -7.49 9.46
C GLY A 33 -36.82 -6.76 8.59
N GLU A 34 -36.62 -5.45 8.43
CA GLU A 34 -37.51 -4.55 7.68
C GLU A 34 -37.63 -4.92 6.20
N HIS A 35 -36.50 -5.29 5.59
CA HIS A 35 -36.42 -5.75 4.21
C HIS A 35 -36.51 -7.27 4.10
N GLN A 36 -37.18 -7.75 3.05
CA GLN A 36 -37.31 -9.18 2.77
C GLN A 36 -35.93 -9.82 2.50
N ALA A 37 -35.70 -11.02 3.05
CA ALA A 37 -34.48 -11.76 2.77
C ALA A 37 -34.52 -12.45 1.40
N LEU A 38 -33.38 -12.42 0.71
CA LEU A 38 -33.13 -13.15 -0.53
C LEU A 38 -33.16 -14.66 -0.24
N PHE A 39 -32.49 -15.09 0.83
CA PHE A 39 -32.49 -16.47 1.32
C PHE A 39 -33.17 -16.58 2.70
N ALA A 40 -34.10 -17.54 2.82
CA ALA A 40 -34.81 -17.80 4.08
C ALA A 40 -33.91 -18.36 5.18
N SER A 41 -32.87 -19.12 4.82
CA SER A 41 -31.87 -19.66 5.75
C SER A 41 -30.53 -19.91 5.05
N THR A 42 -29.45 -19.98 5.83
CA THR A 42 -28.08 -20.35 5.38
C THR A 42 -27.85 -21.86 5.34
N ALA A 43 -28.85 -22.67 5.68
CA ALA A 43 -28.73 -24.12 5.81
C ALA A 43 -29.35 -24.86 4.61
N GLY A 44 -28.99 -26.13 4.45
CA GLY A 44 -29.58 -27.01 3.43
C GLY A 44 -29.20 -26.60 2.01
N ALA A 45 -30.17 -26.67 1.09
CA ALA A 45 -29.96 -26.42 -0.34
C ALA A 45 -29.45 -25.00 -0.67
N ASN A 46 -29.63 -24.03 0.23
CA ASN A 46 -29.14 -22.66 0.04
C ASN A 46 -27.63 -22.52 0.32
N LYS A 47 -27.02 -23.47 1.03
CA LYS A 47 -25.61 -23.35 1.45
C LYS A 47 -24.68 -23.19 0.24
N ASP A 48 -24.84 -24.05 -0.76
CA ASP A 48 -24.00 -24.05 -1.96
C ASP A 48 -24.30 -22.85 -2.87
N VAL A 49 -25.57 -22.44 -2.94
CA VAL A 49 -26.01 -21.23 -3.68
C VAL A 49 -25.40 -19.96 -3.06
N ILE A 50 -25.44 -19.86 -1.73
CA ILE A 50 -24.87 -18.74 -0.97
C ILE A 50 -23.35 -18.70 -1.17
N ALA A 51 -22.67 -19.85 -1.06
CA ALA A 51 -21.23 -19.94 -1.28
C ALA A 51 -20.86 -19.49 -2.70
N ARG A 52 -21.62 -19.90 -3.72
CA ARG A 52 -21.38 -19.50 -5.11
C ARG A 52 -21.58 -18.01 -5.34
N ILE A 53 -22.59 -17.41 -4.70
CA ILE A 53 -22.91 -15.99 -4.83
C ILE A 53 -21.89 -15.11 -4.10
N LYS A 54 -21.36 -15.57 -2.96
CA LYS A 54 -20.35 -14.89 -2.13
C LYS A 54 -18.91 -15.27 -2.46
N ASP A 55 -18.68 -15.92 -3.60
CA ASP A 55 -17.33 -16.27 -4.05
C ASP A 55 -16.45 -15.00 -4.11
N GLU A 56 -15.40 -14.95 -3.28
CA GLU A 56 -14.52 -13.78 -3.13
C GLU A 56 -13.81 -13.41 -4.44
N ALA A 57 -13.56 -14.39 -5.32
CA ALA A 57 -12.90 -14.12 -6.60
C ALA A 57 -13.82 -13.41 -7.59
N LYS A 58 -15.13 -13.69 -7.55
CA LYS A 58 -16.15 -13.13 -8.45
C LYS A 58 -17.50 -13.00 -7.72
N PRO A 59 -17.62 -12.05 -6.79
CA PRO A 59 -18.85 -11.89 -6.02
C PRO A 59 -19.99 -11.49 -6.96
N LEU A 60 -21.10 -12.24 -6.91
CA LEU A 60 -22.26 -11.96 -7.75
C LEU A 60 -23.20 -10.91 -7.12
N VAL A 61 -23.09 -10.73 -5.80
CA VAL A 61 -23.79 -9.68 -5.06
C VAL A 61 -22.82 -8.98 -4.11
N ALA A 62 -23.08 -7.70 -3.86
CA ALA A 62 -22.40 -6.92 -2.85
C ALA A 62 -23.38 -6.57 -1.73
N GLU A 63 -22.91 -6.59 -0.48
CA GLU A 63 -23.69 -6.09 0.66
C GLU A 63 -23.46 -4.58 0.81
N VAL A 64 -24.54 -3.80 0.80
CA VAL A 64 -24.53 -2.33 0.90
C VAL A 64 -25.21 -1.92 2.22
N GLY A 65 -24.45 -1.22 3.07
CA GLY A 65 -24.87 -0.82 4.41
C GLY A 65 -24.08 -1.54 5.51
N ILE A 66 -24.47 -1.33 6.78
CA ILE A 66 -23.74 -1.86 7.94
C ILE A 66 -24.65 -2.75 8.77
N GLY A 67 -24.19 -3.95 9.08
CA GLY A 67 -24.83 -4.84 10.05
C GLY A 67 -26.22 -5.32 9.61
N LYS A 68 -27.21 -5.19 10.50
CA LYS A 68 -28.55 -5.78 10.30
C LYS A 68 -29.42 -5.05 9.27
N THR A 69 -29.02 -3.85 8.84
CA THR A 69 -29.71 -3.10 7.79
C THR A 69 -29.00 -3.22 6.43
N ALA A 70 -27.91 -4.01 6.35
CA ALA A 70 -27.23 -4.25 5.09
C ALA A 70 -28.16 -4.91 4.08
N THR A 71 -28.30 -4.26 2.94
CA THR A 71 -29.05 -4.73 1.78
C THR A 71 -28.09 -5.38 0.79
N VAL A 72 -28.62 -6.07 -0.20
CA VAL A 72 -27.82 -6.68 -1.27
C VAL A 72 -28.10 -5.98 -2.58
N GLN A 73 -27.04 -5.74 -3.34
CA GLN A 73 -27.11 -5.23 -4.70
C GLN A 73 -26.38 -6.17 -5.64
N LEU A 74 -26.83 -6.22 -6.90
CA LEU A 74 -26.19 -7.03 -7.91
C LEU A 74 -24.88 -6.38 -8.35
N THR A 75 -23.80 -7.17 -8.46
CA THR A 75 -22.54 -6.69 -9.02
C THR A 75 -22.56 -6.77 -10.55
N ALA A 76 -21.57 -6.18 -11.22
CA ALA A 76 -21.38 -6.37 -12.66
C ALA A 76 -21.24 -7.86 -13.06
N ALA A 77 -20.55 -8.65 -12.25
CA ALA A 77 -20.40 -10.09 -12.45
C ALA A 77 -21.75 -10.84 -12.27
N GLY A 78 -22.52 -10.47 -11.26
CA GLY A 78 -23.87 -10.98 -11.05
C GLY A 78 -24.80 -10.67 -12.23
N PHE A 79 -24.74 -9.45 -12.75
CA PHE A 79 -25.51 -9.05 -13.93
C PHE A 79 -25.15 -9.84 -15.17
N ALA A 80 -23.86 -9.95 -15.47
CA ALA A 80 -23.37 -10.72 -16.61
C ALA A 80 -23.82 -12.19 -16.55
N PHE A 81 -24.01 -12.74 -15.34
CA PHE A 81 -24.49 -14.11 -15.15
C PHE A 81 -25.98 -14.31 -15.48
N VAL A 82 -26.81 -13.27 -15.35
CA VAL A 82 -28.27 -13.36 -15.56
C VAL A 82 -28.80 -12.59 -16.77
N VAL A 83 -27.99 -11.77 -17.42
CA VAL A 83 -28.44 -10.88 -18.50
C VAL A 83 -29.17 -11.61 -19.63
N GLU A 84 -28.72 -12.80 -20.01
CA GLU A 84 -29.34 -13.62 -21.07
C GLU A 84 -30.75 -14.11 -20.74
N SER A 85 -31.12 -14.09 -19.45
CA SER A 85 -32.43 -14.51 -18.96
C SER A 85 -33.38 -13.34 -18.71
N LEU A 86 -32.92 -12.11 -18.92
CA LEU A 86 -33.75 -10.92 -18.76
C LEU A 86 -34.46 -10.58 -20.09
N PRO A 87 -35.68 -10.05 -20.03
CA PRO A 87 -36.30 -9.42 -21.19
C PRO A 87 -35.43 -8.27 -21.71
N GLU A 88 -35.26 -8.16 -23.04
CA GLU A 88 -34.37 -7.17 -23.66
C GLU A 88 -34.72 -5.72 -23.25
N ASP A 89 -36.01 -5.43 -23.03
CA ASP A 89 -36.51 -4.13 -22.58
C ASP A 89 -36.14 -3.78 -21.13
N LYS A 90 -35.69 -4.77 -20.34
CA LYS A 90 -35.27 -4.57 -18.94
C LYS A 90 -33.76 -4.49 -18.77
N VAL A 91 -33.00 -4.91 -19.77
CA VAL A 91 -31.52 -4.94 -19.71
C VAL A 91 -30.95 -3.54 -19.52
N GLY A 92 -31.44 -2.54 -20.27
CA GLY A 92 -30.97 -1.15 -20.17
C GLY A 92 -31.17 -0.54 -18.78
N VAL A 93 -32.40 -0.58 -18.28
CA VAL A 93 -32.75 -0.07 -16.94
C VAL A 93 -31.93 -0.73 -15.84
N ALA A 94 -31.80 -2.05 -15.86
CA ALA A 94 -31.04 -2.80 -14.86
C ALA A 94 -29.54 -2.48 -14.92
N ALA A 95 -28.95 -2.48 -16.12
CA ALA A 95 -27.53 -2.13 -16.30
C ALA A 95 -27.24 -0.71 -15.82
N LYS A 96 -28.14 0.25 -16.09
CA LYS A 96 -28.01 1.63 -15.61
C LYS A 96 -27.96 1.71 -14.08
N GLN A 97 -28.81 0.96 -13.37
CA GLN A 97 -28.80 0.95 -11.90
C GLN A 97 -27.49 0.40 -11.34
N ILE A 98 -26.97 -0.68 -11.93
CA ILE A 98 -25.70 -1.29 -11.52
C ILE A 98 -24.52 -0.35 -11.78
N ALA A 99 -24.54 0.33 -12.92
CA ALA A 99 -23.52 1.30 -13.30
C ALA A 99 -23.36 2.45 -12.29
N LEU A 100 -24.41 2.83 -11.55
CA LEU A 100 -24.33 3.86 -10.51
C LEU A 100 -23.44 3.45 -9.33
N GLY A 101 -23.38 2.16 -9.02
CA GLY A 101 -22.53 1.62 -7.94
C GLY A 101 -21.09 1.33 -8.34
N LEU A 102 -20.76 1.41 -9.64
CA LEU A 102 -19.42 1.11 -10.14
C LEU A 102 -18.49 2.33 -10.10
N PRO A 103 -17.18 2.13 -9.85
CA PRO A 103 -16.17 3.14 -10.10
C PRO A 103 -16.24 3.67 -11.53
N LEU A 104 -15.91 4.95 -11.72
CA LEU A 104 -16.07 5.63 -13.01
C LEU A 104 -15.36 4.90 -14.17
N ALA A 105 -14.13 4.42 -13.93
CA ALA A 105 -13.35 3.67 -14.91
C ALA A 105 -14.01 2.34 -15.32
N GLU A 106 -14.64 1.64 -14.37
CA GLU A 106 -15.32 0.36 -14.64
C GLU A 106 -16.68 0.59 -15.29
N ARG A 107 -17.37 1.67 -14.94
CA ARG A 107 -18.72 2.03 -15.41
C ARG A 107 -18.82 2.06 -16.94
N ILE A 108 -17.88 2.73 -17.61
CA ILE A 108 -17.90 2.90 -19.06
C ILE A 108 -17.71 1.55 -19.75
N SER A 109 -16.70 0.77 -19.33
CA SER A 109 -16.42 -0.54 -19.90
C SER A 109 -17.58 -1.52 -19.72
N PHE A 110 -18.22 -1.51 -18.54
CA PHE A 110 -19.39 -2.31 -18.24
C PHE A 110 -20.55 -1.97 -19.18
N LEU A 111 -20.91 -0.69 -19.29
CA LEU A 111 -22.02 -0.26 -20.12
C LEU A 111 -21.78 -0.50 -21.61
N GLN A 112 -20.57 -0.28 -22.11
CA GLN A 112 -20.19 -0.57 -23.49
C GLN A 112 -20.33 -2.06 -23.82
N GLU A 113 -19.92 -2.94 -22.90
CA GLU A 113 -20.08 -4.38 -23.08
C GLU A 113 -21.55 -4.80 -23.15
N ILE A 114 -22.43 -4.18 -22.35
CA ILE A 114 -23.87 -4.45 -22.42
C ILE A 114 -24.46 -3.95 -23.73
N VAL A 115 -24.11 -2.75 -24.19
CA VAL A 115 -24.56 -2.22 -25.49
C VAL A 115 -24.11 -3.13 -26.64
N ARG A 116 -22.88 -3.67 -26.56
CA ARG A 116 -22.35 -4.60 -27.56
C ARG A 116 -23.13 -5.92 -27.62
N ARG A 117 -23.55 -6.45 -26.46
CA ARG A 117 -24.31 -7.71 -26.37
C ARG A 117 -25.80 -7.55 -26.62
N THR A 118 -26.37 -6.41 -26.27
CA THR A 118 -27.80 -6.13 -26.35
C THR A 118 -28.01 -4.75 -26.99
N PRO A 119 -27.87 -4.64 -28.33
CA PRO A 119 -28.02 -3.37 -29.05
C PRO A 119 -29.31 -2.59 -28.76
N PRO A 120 -30.48 -3.22 -28.52
CA PRO A 120 -31.70 -2.48 -28.16
C PRO A 120 -31.58 -1.63 -26.89
N ALA A 121 -30.70 -2.00 -25.94
CA ALA A 121 -30.46 -1.23 -24.71
C ALA A 121 -29.66 0.06 -24.96
N ALA A 122 -29.09 0.26 -26.15
CA ALA A 122 -28.24 1.41 -26.48
C ALA A 122 -28.95 2.75 -26.27
N ALA A 123 -30.25 2.84 -26.59
CA ALA A 123 -31.02 4.08 -26.46
C ALA A 123 -31.03 4.60 -25.01
N GLU A 124 -31.02 3.70 -24.02
CA GLU A 124 -31.01 4.08 -22.60
C GLU A 124 -29.59 4.26 -22.04
N LEU A 125 -28.62 3.49 -22.56
CA LEU A 125 -27.28 3.42 -22.00
C LEU A 125 -26.29 4.42 -22.62
N LEU A 126 -26.44 4.77 -23.89
CA LEU A 126 -25.54 5.72 -24.56
C LEU A 126 -25.45 7.09 -23.85
N PRO A 127 -26.56 7.72 -23.41
CA PRO A 127 -26.48 8.98 -22.66
C PRO A 127 -25.71 8.84 -21.33
N VAL A 128 -25.78 7.67 -20.70
CA VAL A 128 -25.06 7.38 -19.45
C VAL A 128 -23.57 7.18 -19.71
N ILE A 129 -23.22 6.51 -20.80
CA ILE A 129 -21.83 6.35 -21.25
C ILE A 129 -21.23 7.71 -21.56
N GLU A 130 -21.91 8.55 -22.34
CA GLU A 130 -21.45 9.90 -22.68
C GLU A 130 -21.22 10.74 -21.43
N ALA A 131 -22.18 10.77 -20.49
CA ALA A 131 -22.03 11.48 -19.23
C ALA A 131 -20.82 10.97 -18.41
N ALA A 132 -20.63 9.65 -18.33
CA ALA A 132 -19.49 9.06 -17.63
C ALA A 132 -18.15 9.39 -18.32
N THR A 133 -18.09 9.42 -19.65
CA THR A 133 -16.87 9.79 -20.38
C THR A 133 -16.49 11.25 -20.17
N VAL A 134 -17.47 12.16 -20.09
CA VAL A 134 -17.21 13.58 -19.76
C VAL A 134 -16.69 13.72 -18.33
N GLU A 135 -17.28 12.98 -17.38
CA GLU A 135 -16.82 12.95 -15.99
C GLU A 135 -15.39 12.42 -15.87
N GLU A 136 -15.05 11.37 -16.63
CA GLU A 136 -13.71 10.77 -16.63
C GLU A 136 -12.66 11.74 -17.19
N LEU A 137 -12.95 12.39 -18.32
CA LEU A 137 -12.06 13.40 -18.89
C LEU A 137 -11.83 14.56 -17.91
N ALA A 138 -12.88 15.04 -17.24
CA ALA A 138 -12.76 16.08 -16.23
C ALA A 138 -11.90 15.65 -15.03
N ALA A 139 -12.04 14.39 -14.58
CA ALA A 139 -11.21 13.84 -13.51
C ALA A 139 -9.73 13.72 -13.92
N VAL A 140 -9.45 13.27 -15.14
CA VAL A 140 -8.10 13.19 -15.71
C VAL A 140 -7.47 14.57 -15.82
N GLU A 141 -8.21 15.56 -16.32
CA GLU A 141 -7.73 16.94 -16.41
C GLU A 141 -7.43 17.54 -15.04
N LYS A 142 -8.30 17.29 -14.04
CA LYS A 142 -8.07 17.75 -12.67
C LYS A 142 -6.79 17.15 -12.10
N HIS A 143 -6.62 15.84 -12.22
CA HIS A 143 -5.41 15.16 -11.76
C HIS A 143 -4.15 15.67 -12.48
N ALA A 144 -4.23 15.92 -13.79
CA ALA A 144 -3.12 16.50 -14.55
C ALA A 144 -2.76 17.92 -14.07
N LYS A 145 -3.73 18.75 -13.72
CA LYS A 145 -3.52 20.09 -13.15
C LYS A 145 -2.86 20.00 -11.77
N GLU A 146 -3.37 19.14 -10.88
CA GLU A 146 -2.79 18.91 -9.55
C GLU A 146 -1.34 18.41 -9.64
N ALA A 147 -1.07 17.44 -10.52
CA ALA A 147 0.28 16.94 -10.75
C ALA A 147 1.21 18.02 -11.33
N ALA A 148 0.72 18.90 -12.21
CA ALA A 148 1.49 20.01 -12.75
C ALA A 148 1.81 21.06 -11.67
N GLU A 149 0.86 21.37 -10.78
CA GLU A 149 1.09 22.25 -9.63
C GLU A 149 2.10 21.67 -8.66
N GLN A 150 2.02 20.36 -8.39
CA GLN A 150 2.98 19.68 -7.53
C GLN A 150 4.40 19.77 -8.11
N ARG A 151 4.57 19.48 -9.42
CA ARG A 151 5.87 19.63 -10.09
C ARG A 151 6.42 21.05 -9.97
N LYS A 152 5.58 22.09 -10.10
CA LYS A 152 6.01 23.48 -9.89
C LYS A 152 6.52 23.71 -8.46
N ARG A 153 5.80 23.21 -7.45
CA ARG A 153 6.25 23.29 -6.04
C ARG A 153 7.57 22.56 -5.83
N ASP A 154 7.73 21.38 -6.43
CA ASP A 154 8.95 20.60 -6.33
C ASP A 154 10.13 21.34 -6.99
N THR A 155 9.93 21.95 -8.16
CA THR A 155 10.98 22.76 -8.81
C THR A 155 11.43 23.95 -7.97
N VAL A 156 10.48 24.70 -7.37
CA VAL A 156 10.80 25.82 -6.48
C VAL A 156 11.56 25.33 -5.23
N THR A 157 11.16 24.18 -4.70
CA THR A 157 11.83 23.57 -3.54
C THR A 157 13.26 23.15 -3.87
N LEU A 158 13.49 22.55 -5.04
CA LEU A 158 14.82 22.19 -5.52
C LEU A 158 15.72 23.43 -5.70
N GLU A 159 15.19 24.51 -6.29
CA GLU A 159 15.95 25.76 -6.40
C GLU A 159 16.31 26.34 -5.02
N ALA A 160 15.39 26.28 -4.05
CA ALA A 160 15.66 26.74 -2.69
C ALA A 160 16.74 25.90 -2.00
N ILE A 161 16.71 24.57 -2.17
CA ILE A 161 17.73 23.66 -1.67
C ILE A 161 19.09 24.00 -2.29
N GLU A 162 19.14 24.27 -3.59
CA GLU A 162 20.38 24.59 -4.28
C GLU A 162 20.98 25.92 -3.80
N ARG A 163 20.15 26.94 -3.60
CA ARG A 163 20.59 28.21 -2.97
C ARG A 163 21.13 27.97 -1.55
N TRP A 164 20.48 27.11 -0.77
CA TRP A 164 20.95 26.77 0.57
C TRP A 164 22.31 26.06 0.56
N LYS A 165 22.56 25.15 -0.39
CA LYS A 165 23.89 24.53 -0.56
C LYS A 165 24.96 25.58 -0.82
N GLN A 166 24.71 26.53 -1.73
CA GLN A 166 25.64 27.62 -2.04
C GLN A 166 25.93 28.49 -0.80
N VAL A 167 24.93 28.75 0.04
CA VAL A 167 25.12 29.45 1.33
C VAL A 167 26.00 28.64 2.29
N ILE A 168 25.83 27.33 2.37
CA ILE A 168 26.66 26.46 3.22
C ILE A 168 28.11 26.44 2.72
N GLU A 169 28.32 26.29 1.40
CA GLU A 169 29.63 26.29 0.78
C GLU A 169 30.37 27.61 0.98
N SER A 170 29.68 28.75 0.77
CA SER A 170 30.27 30.07 1.01
C SER A 170 30.63 30.31 2.47
N ARG A 171 29.78 29.89 3.43
CA ARG A 171 30.10 29.97 4.86
C ARG A 171 31.29 29.10 5.22
N ARG A 172 31.39 27.90 4.65
CA ARG A 172 32.53 27.00 4.87
C ARG A 172 33.82 27.63 4.33
N ALA A 173 33.80 28.18 3.12
CA ALA A 173 34.94 28.87 2.53
C ALA A 173 35.37 30.08 3.38
N ALA A 174 34.42 30.90 3.84
CA ALA A 174 34.69 32.03 4.72
C ALA A 174 35.32 31.60 6.05
N ARG A 175 34.83 30.50 6.66
CA ARG A 175 35.42 29.98 7.90
C ARG A 175 36.83 29.43 7.69
N ILE A 176 37.09 28.74 6.58
CA ILE A 176 38.44 28.27 6.23
C ILE A 176 39.38 29.47 6.07
N ALA A 177 38.97 30.50 5.33
CA ALA A 177 39.76 31.71 5.15
C ALA A 177 40.05 32.44 6.47
N ALA A 178 39.06 32.54 7.36
CA ALA A 178 39.25 33.11 8.70
C ALA A 178 40.25 32.30 9.54
N LEU A 179 40.14 30.96 9.54
CA LEU A 179 41.07 30.07 10.24
C LEU A 179 42.50 30.19 9.68
N GLN A 180 42.66 30.34 8.37
CA GLN A 180 43.97 30.58 7.74
C GLN A 180 44.58 31.92 8.16
N GLN A 181 43.77 32.96 8.32
CA GLN A 181 44.23 34.26 8.83
C GLN A 181 44.63 34.18 10.31
N GLU A 182 43.87 33.47 11.14
CA GLU A 182 44.20 33.22 12.54
C GLU A 182 45.54 32.46 12.66
N LEU A 183 45.72 31.37 11.91
CA LEU A 183 46.98 30.60 11.88
C LEU A 183 48.19 31.44 11.43
N ALA A 184 48.02 32.27 10.39
CA ALA A 184 49.08 33.16 9.92
C ALA A 184 49.45 34.22 10.98
N ALA A 185 48.49 34.70 11.75
CA ALA A 185 48.74 35.65 12.84
C ALA A 185 49.49 35.00 14.03
N GLU A 186 49.31 33.70 14.24
CA GLU A 186 50.02 32.92 15.28
C GLU A 186 51.43 32.49 14.85
N GLY A 187 51.86 32.78 13.61
CA GLY A 187 53.20 32.48 13.11
C GLY A 187 53.43 31.01 12.75
N ALA A 188 52.36 30.22 12.64
CA ALA A 188 52.42 28.87 12.09
C ALA A 188 52.42 28.94 10.55
N GLU A 189 53.33 28.22 9.89
CA GLU A 189 53.24 28.07 8.43
C GLU A 189 51.97 27.28 8.06
N PRO A 190 51.24 27.70 7.00
CA PRO A 190 50.02 27.02 6.60
C PRO A 190 50.35 25.61 6.11
N GLU A 191 50.08 24.62 6.95
CA GLU A 191 50.12 23.22 6.54
C GLU A 191 49.08 23.03 5.41
N GLU A 192 49.54 22.68 4.20
CA GLU A 192 48.68 22.47 3.03
C GLU A 192 47.58 21.47 3.41
N LEU A 193 46.32 21.94 3.45
CA LEU A 193 45.17 21.08 3.65
C LEU A 193 45.26 19.94 2.61
N PRO A 194 45.27 18.66 3.04
CA PRO A 194 45.41 17.56 2.11
C PRO A 194 44.31 17.64 1.07
N GLN A 195 44.72 17.89 -0.18
CA GLN A 195 43.83 17.87 -1.33
C GLN A 195 43.11 16.52 -1.29
N ARG A 196 41.79 16.57 -1.22
CA ARG A 196 40.91 15.41 -1.07
C ARG A 196 41.16 14.48 -2.26
N LYS A 197 42.07 13.51 -2.10
CA LYS A 197 42.29 12.44 -3.08
C LYS A 197 40.96 11.77 -3.35
N ALA A 198 40.72 11.49 -4.63
CA ALA A 198 39.51 10.88 -5.16
C ALA A 198 39.00 9.74 -4.26
N ALA A 199 37.67 9.70 -4.13
CA ALA A 199 36.88 8.83 -3.26
C ALA A 199 37.51 7.43 -3.03
N VAL A 200 38.14 7.28 -1.87
CA VAL A 200 38.28 5.97 -1.23
C VAL A 200 36.91 5.70 -0.61
N VAL A 201 36.32 4.54 -0.95
CA VAL A 201 35.18 3.94 -0.25
C VAL A 201 35.37 4.18 1.25
N PRO A 202 34.40 4.76 1.98
CA PRO A 202 34.63 5.12 3.37
C PRO A 202 34.83 3.83 4.17
N VAL A 203 36.09 3.52 4.46
CA VAL A 203 36.45 2.67 5.59
C VAL A 203 35.91 3.41 6.80
N ALA A 204 35.06 2.75 7.58
CA ALA A 204 34.50 3.26 8.81
C ALA A 204 35.62 3.96 9.60
N ARG A 205 35.47 5.28 9.82
CA ARG A 205 36.34 5.99 10.75
C ARG A 205 36.05 5.38 12.11
N THR A 206 37.01 4.63 12.65
CA THR A 206 37.15 4.45 14.09
C THR A 206 37.32 5.86 14.66
N ALA A 207 36.20 6.42 15.14
CA ALA A 207 36.23 7.64 15.92
C ALA A 207 37.08 7.37 17.17
N GLU A 208 38.00 8.29 17.46
CA GLU A 208 38.59 8.36 18.80
C GLU A 208 37.46 8.47 19.83
N PRO A 209 37.60 7.87 21.02
CA PRO A 209 36.54 7.79 22.02
C PRO A 209 36.34 9.16 22.70
N GLY A 210 35.74 10.08 21.96
CA GLY A 210 35.07 11.25 22.52
C GLY A 210 33.66 10.84 22.90
N THR A 211 33.35 10.95 24.20
CA THR A 211 32.08 10.59 24.84
C THR A 211 30.89 11.12 24.04
N GLN A 212 30.28 10.27 23.20
CA GLN A 212 28.95 10.60 22.70
C GLN A 212 28.01 10.66 23.91
N PRO A 213 27.19 11.71 24.05
CA PRO A 213 26.28 11.81 25.17
C PRO A 213 25.29 10.65 25.11
N VAL A 214 25.45 9.69 26.02
CA VAL A 214 24.50 8.60 26.19
C VAL A 214 23.22 9.19 26.77
N PRO A 215 22.05 8.99 26.13
CA PRO A 215 20.79 9.46 26.68
C PRO A 215 20.57 8.85 28.06
N SER A 216 20.40 9.71 29.06
CA SER A 216 20.40 9.33 30.48
C SER A 216 19.03 9.52 31.13
N THR A 217 18.13 10.26 30.48
CA THR A 217 16.76 10.46 30.95
C THR A 217 15.75 9.64 30.15
N PRO A 218 14.62 9.24 30.74
CA PRO A 218 13.55 8.56 30.01
C PRO A 218 13.01 9.34 28.80
N GLU A 219 13.02 10.67 28.88
CA GLU A 219 12.61 11.55 27.78
C GLU A 219 13.60 11.49 26.61
N GLU A 220 14.90 11.52 26.88
CA GLU A 220 15.94 11.39 25.86
C GLU A 220 15.91 10.00 25.20
N ILE A 221 15.73 8.94 25.97
CA ILE A 221 15.57 7.56 25.45
C ILE A 221 14.30 7.48 24.57
N GLY A 222 13.19 8.08 25.02
CA GLY A 222 11.95 8.15 24.25
C GLY A 222 12.13 8.90 22.92
N PHE A 223 12.84 10.02 22.94
CA PHE A 223 13.17 10.79 21.75
C PHE A 223 14.08 10.01 20.80
N GLN A 224 15.14 9.36 21.31
CA GLN A 224 16.05 8.53 20.52
C GLN A 224 15.27 7.39 19.83
N ARG A 225 14.40 6.68 20.56
CA ARG A 225 13.51 5.65 19.98
C ARG A 225 12.64 6.21 18.87
N GLN A 226 12.06 7.40 19.06
CA GLN A 226 11.19 8.01 18.06
C GLN A 226 11.95 8.38 16.77
N VAL A 227 13.14 8.98 16.92
CA VAL A 227 14.01 9.31 15.79
C VAL A 227 14.48 8.05 15.08
N ALA A 228 14.93 7.05 15.83
CA ALA A 228 15.38 5.77 15.30
C ALA A 228 14.28 5.04 14.53
N ARG A 229 13.05 5.00 15.08
CA ARG A 229 11.89 4.43 14.39
C ARG A 229 11.61 5.16 13.07
N ARG A 230 11.60 6.50 13.09
CA ARG A 230 11.34 7.28 11.88
C ARG A 230 12.39 7.03 10.80
N LEU A 231 13.67 6.95 11.18
CA LEU A 231 14.76 6.67 10.27
C LEU A 231 14.63 5.28 9.62
N VAL A 232 14.36 4.25 10.42
CA VAL A 232 14.16 2.87 9.92
C VAL A 232 12.89 2.75 9.09
N SER A 233 11.80 3.43 9.48
CA SER A 233 10.58 3.48 8.67
C SER A 233 10.83 4.10 7.30
N SER A 234 11.54 5.22 7.22
CA SER A 234 11.92 5.82 5.93
C SER A 234 12.83 4.90 5.11
N TRP A 235 13.77 4.19 5.76
CA TRP A 235 14.58 3.18 5.08
C TRP A 235 13.73 2.02 4.53
N LEU A 236 12.76 1.53 5.29
CA LEU A 236 11.82 0.48 4.84
C LEU A 236 10.96 0.93 3.66
N GLU A 237 10.49 2.17 3.65
CA GLU A 237 9.72 2.74 2.52
C GLU A 237 10.54 2.80 1.23
N THR A 238 11.86 2.94 1.35
CA THR A 238 12.79 2.91 0.20
C THR A 238 13.27 1.50 -0.17
N TRP A 239 12.81 0.46 0.51
CA TRP A 239 13.28 -0.91 0.28
C TRP A 239 12.74 -1.49 -1.03
N ASP A 240 13.54 -1.39 -2.08
CA ASP A 240 13.36 -2.10 -3.36
C ASP A 240 14.61 -2.98 -3.61
N PRO A 241 14.49 -4.31 -3.69
CA PRO A 241 15.64 -5.20 -3.91
C PRO A 241 16.38 -4.89 -5.22
N ASP A 242 15.69 -4.35 -6.23
CA ASP A 242 16.26 -4.05 -7.54
C ASP A 242 16.90 -2.65 -7.62
N LYS A 243 16.70 -1.79 -6.61
CA LYS A 243 17.19 -0.40 -6.59
C LYS A 243 17.88 -0.02 -5.26
N PRO A 244 19.04 -0.62 -4.95
CA PRO A 244 19.75 -0.37 -3.69
C PRO A 244 20.23 1.08 -3.53
N GLU A 245 20.47 1.80 -4.62
CA GLU A 245 21.02 3.17 -4.62
C GLU A 245 20.15 4.15 -3.81
N VAL A 246 18.83 3.97 -3.81
CA VAL A 246 17.88 4.86 -3.13
C VAL A 246 18.02 4.75 -1.60
N ARG A 247 18.36 3.56 -1.08
CA ARG A 247 18.46 3.30 0.37
C ARG A 247 19.86 3.46 0.94
N GLN A 248 20.91 3.44 0.10
CA GLN A 248 22.32 3.55 0.55
C GLN A 248 22.58 4.78 1.43
N PHE A 249 21.94 5.92 1.12
CA PHE A 249 22.08 7.13 1.92
C PHE A 249 21.53 6.96 3.35
N LEU A 250 20.37 6.30 3.48
CA LEU A 250 19.75 6.03 4.77
C LEU A 250 20.50 4.93 5.54
N GLU A 251 21.00 3.91 4.85
CA GLU A 251 21.86 2.88 5.47
C GLU A 251 23.13 3.51 6.04
N ALA A 252 23.79 4.38 5.28
CA ALA A 252 24.97 5.10 5.78
C ALA A 252 24.64 5.97 7.00
N ALA A 253 23.47 6.62 7.02
CA ALA A 253 23.02 7.39 8.18
C ALA A 253 22.78 6.49 9.41
N ILE A 254 22.15 5.33 9.22
CA ILE A 254 21.90 4.35 10.27
C ILE A 254 23.22 3.80 10.82
N TRP A 255 24.19 3.46 9.96
CA TRP A 255 25.50 2.96 10.36
C TRP A 255 26.35 3.95 11.15
N ASN A 256 26.07 5.25 11.03
CA ASN A 256 26.75 6.28 11.83
C ASN A 256 26.22 6.38 13.27
N VAL A 257 25.15 5.66 13.60
CA VAL A 257 24.60 5.58 14.97
C VAL A 257 25.11 4.29 15.61
N SER A 258 26.00 4.40 16.60
CA SER A 258 26.68 3.26 17.24
C SER A 258 25.74 2.26 17.89
N GLU A 259 24.56 2.72 18.32
CA GLU A 259 23.55 1.93 18.99
C GLU A 259 22.74 1.06 18.03
N PHE A 260 22.85 1.27 16.71
CA PHE A 260 22.15 0.45 15.74
C PHE A 260 22.90 -0.85 15.45
N ARG A 261 22.15 -1.96 15.52
CA ARG A 261 22.62 -3.28 15.15
C ARG A 261 21.73 -3.86 14.07
N GLN A 262 22.35 -4.25 12.95
CA GLN A 262 21.65 -4.96 11.88
C GLN A 262 21.34 -6.40 12.30
N VAL A 263 20.15 -6.89 11.92
CA VAL A 263 19.72 -8.27 12.10
C VAL A 263 19.77 -8.98 10.76
N GLY A 264 20.85 -9.74 10.57
CA GLY A 264 21.08 -10.58 9.39
C GLY A 264 21.43 -9.80 8.13
N ASP A 265 22.13 -10.45 7.20
CA ASP A 265 22.45 -9.90 5.88
C ASP A 265 21.56 -10.51 4.79
N VAL A 266 21.27 -9.77 3.72
CA VAL A 266 20.51 -10.31 2.59
C VAL A 266 21.19 -11.56 2.04
N GLY A 267 20.43 -12.65 1.99
CA GLY A 267 20.90 -13.96 1.55
C GLY A 267 21.53 -14.83 2.64
N GLN A 268 21.76 -14.29 3.84
CA GLN A 268 22.29 -15.05 4.96
C GLN A 268 21.29 -16.12 5.42
N GLU A 269 21.83 -17.29 5.77
CA GLU A 269 21.06 -18.36 6.39
C GLU A 269 21.03 -18.17 7.90
N VAL A 270 19.83 -18.13 8.46
CA VAL A 270 19.58 -17.89 9.89
C VAL A 270 18.57 -18.90 10.43
N LYS A 271 18.58 -19.08 11.76
CA LYS A 271 17.48 -19.77 12.45
C LYS A 271 16.36 -18.77 12.72
N PHE A 272 15.13 -19.11 12.37
CA PHE A 272 13.97 -18.26 12.61
C PHE A 272 13.77 -17.99 14.10
N ASP A 273 13.57 -16.73 14.47
CA ASP A 273 13.33 -16.27 15.83
C ASP A 273 12.27 -15.18 15.73
N GLY A 274 11.08 -15.44 16.29
CA GLY A 274 9.95 -14.50 16.20
C GLY A 274 10.22 -13.14 16.86
N LYS A 275 11.27 -13.01 17.69
CA LYS A 275 11.70 -11.71 18.23
C LYS A 275 12.31 -10.82 17.14
N TYR A 276 13.19 -11.37 16.30
CA TYR A 276 13.99 -10.60 15.33
C TYR A 276 13.59 -10.81 13.88
N HIS A 277 12.83 -11.86 13.58
CA HIS A 277 12.48 -12.28 12.23
C HIS A 277 10.96 -12.23 12.01
N GLU A 278 10.57 -11.83 10.81
CA GLU A 278 9.21 -11.98 10.28
C GLU A 278 9.26 -12.85 9.03
N GLY A 279 8.25 -13.71 8.84
CA GLY A 279 8.23 -14.67 7.74
C GLY A 279 6.82 -15.11 7.39
N GLY A 280 6.67 -15.71 6.21
CA GLY A 280 5.40 -16.26 5.73
C GLY A 280 4.95 -17.52 6.49
N ALA A 281 3.78 -18.04 6.12
CA ALA A 281 3.25 -19.28 6.70
C ALA A 281 4.26 -20.44 6.55
N GLY A 282 4.44 -21.23 7.62
CA GLY A 282 5.30 -22.41 7.63
C GLY A 282 6.68 -22.24 8.30
N LEU A 283 7.02 -21.03 8.77
CA LEU A 283 8.23 -20.81 9.57
C LEU A 283 7.93 -20.93 11.07
N PHE A 284 8.59 -21.89 11.73
CA PHE A 284 8.54 -22.08 13.18
C PHE A 284 9.85 -21.67 13.83
N THR A 285 9.85 -21.34 15.13
CA THR A 285 11.08 -21.03 15.89
C THR A 285 12.16 -22.10 15.66
N ASN A 286 13.38 -21.67 15.39
CA ASN A 286 14.55 -22.48 15.00
C ASN A 286 14.52 -23.14 13.61
N SER A 287 13.50 -22.88 12.78
CA SER A 287 13.50 -23.33 11.37
C SER A 287 14.61 -22.64 10.60
N ALA A 288 15.24 -23.35 9.65
CA ALA A 288 16.18 -22.73 8.73
C ALA A 288 15.45 -21.75 7.81
N ALA A 289 15.95 -20.52 7.74
CA ALA A 289 15.38 -19.46 6.92
C ALA A 289 16.48 -18.68 6.22
N LYS A 290 16.14 -18.05 5.11
CA LYS A 290 17.02 -17.16 4.35
C LYS A 290 16.53 -15.73 4.48
N VAL A 291 17.43 -14.81 4.85
CA VAL A 291 17.10 -13.39 4.96
C VAL A 291 16.90 -12.79 3.58
N VAL A 292 15.75 -12.14 3.36
CA VAL A 292 15.41 -11.42 2.13
C VAL A 292 15.55 -9.91 2.34
N ARG A 293 15.28 -9.44 3.57
CA ARG A 293 15.49 -8.05 4.00
C ARG A 293 16.07 -8.04 5.41
N PRO A 294 17.15 -7.28 5.68
CA PRO A 294 17.73 -7.20 7.00
C PRO A 294 16.79 -6.47 7.97
N GLY A 295 16.95 -6.75 9.27
CA GLY A 295 16.26 -6.02 10.33
C GLY A 295 17.19 -5.01 11.01
N TRP A 296 16.63 -4.22 11.92
CA TRP A 296 17.37 -3.24 12.72
C TRP A 296 16.91 -3.28 14.19
N VAL A 297 17.88 -3.25 15.09
CA VAL A 297 17.70 -3.18 16.54
C VAL A 297 18.46 -1.98 17.07
N LEU A 298 17.87 -1.25 18.01
CA LEU A 298 18.54 -0.21 18.79
C LEU A 298 18.98 -0.83 20.12
N GLN A 299 20.27 -0.74 20.43
CA GLN A 299 20.83 -1.06 21.74
C GLN A 299 20.61 0.11 22.70
N GLU A 300 20.06 -0.19 23.86
CA GLU A 300 19.81 0.77 24.93
C GLU A 300 20.83 0.60 26.05
N ALA A 301 21.07 1.65 26.83
CA ALA A 301 22.11 1.68 27.85
C ALA A 301 21.98 0.59 28.93
N ASP A 302 20.77 0.10 29.21
CA ASP A 302 20.48 -0.93 30.23
C ASP A 302 20.50 -2.37 29.67
N ASP A 303 21.34 -2.65 28.66
CA ASP A 303 21.36 -3.93 27.91
C ASP A 303 20.00 -4.30 27.25
N GLY A 304 19.11 -3.32 27.15
CA GLY A 304 17.82 -3.44 26.49
C GLY A 304 17.99 -3.44 24.97
N GLU A 305 17.24 -4.30 24.29
CA GLU A 305 17.16 -4.28 22.83
C GLU A 305 15.78 -3.85 22.38
N TYR A 306 15.74 -2.76 21.61
CA TYR A 306 14.52 -2.26 21.01
C TYR A 306 14.49 -2.60 19.52
N VAL A 307 13.63 -3.55 19.13
CA VAL A 307 13.50 -3.96 17.72
C VAL A 307 12.78 -2.86 16.93
N LEU A 308 13.50 -2.24 16.00
CA LEU A 308 12.98 -1.18 15.12
C LEU A 308 12.30 -1.79 13.88
N ALA A 309 12.93 -2.79 13.29
CA ALA A 309 12.39 -3.57 12.17
C ALA A 309 12.86 -5.01 12.26
N LYS A 310 11.94 -5.97 12.07
CA LYS A 310 12.30 -7.38 11.97
C LYS A 310 12.89 -7.68 10.60
N ALA A 311 13.87 -8.58 10.55
CA ALA A 311 14.38 -9.06 9.28
C ALA A 311 13.31 -9.92 8.60
N GLN A 312 13.05 -9.67 7.32
CA GLN A 312 12.15 -10.49 6.54
C GLN A 312 12.90 -11.72 6.06
N VAL A 313 12.37 -12.90 6.36
CA VAL A 313 12.97 -14.17 5.98
C VAL A 313 11.98 -15.06 5.25
N VAL A 314 12.49 -15.97 4.44
CA VAL A 314 11.71 -17.01 3.76
C VAL A 314 12.19 -18.39 4.17
N ALA A 315 11.29 -19.36 4.18
CA ALA A 315 11.65 -20.76 4.37
C ALA A 315 12.67 -21.17 3.31
N ARG A 316 13.67 -21.93 3.72
CA ARG A 316 14.63 -22.55 2.81
C ARG A 316 14.05 -23.80 2.18
#